data_AF-A0A7L3LTH7-F1
#
_entry.id   AF-A0A7L3LTH7-F1
#
_cell.length_a   1.000
_cell.length_b   1.000
_cell.length_c   1.000
_cell.angle_alpha   90.00
_cell.angle_beta   90.00
_cell.angle_gamma   90.00
#
_symmetry.space_group_name_H-M   'P 1'
#
loop_
_entity.id
_entity.type
_entity.pdbx_description
1 polymer ?
#
loop_
_entity_poly.entity_id
_entity_poly.type
_entity_poly.pdbx_seq_one_letter_code
_entity_poly.pdbx_strand_id
1 'polypeptide(L)'
;MLNRRIHPGTLLLLMFLCYFMEDHAVQAGNCWLRQARNGRCQVLYKTDLSKEECCRSGRLTTSWTEEDVNDNTLFKWMIFNGGAPNCIPCKETCENVDCGPGKKCKMNKKNKPRCVCAPDCSNITWKGPVCGLDGKTYRNECALLKARCKEQPELEVQYQGKCKKTCRDVLCPGSSTCVVDQTNNAYCVTCNRICPEPTSPEQYLCGNDGITYASACHLRKATCLLGRSIGLAYEGKCIKAKSCEDIQCSAGKKCLWDFKVGRGRCALCDELCPESKSDEAVCASDNTTYPSECAMKEAACSMGVLLEVKHSGSCNSINEEPEDEEEDEDQDYSFPISSILEW
;
A
#
# COMPACT_ATOMS: atom_id res chain seq x y z
N MET A 1 -4.80 -7.68 86.86
CA MET A 1 -4.76 -6.25 86.49
C MET A 1 -3.31 -5.81 86.41
N LEU A 2 -2.68 -5.89 85.23
CA LEU A 2 -1.28 -5.48 85.05
C LEU A 2 -1.28 -4.06 84.47
N ASN A 3 -0.93 -3.09 85.32
CA ASN A 3 -0.90 -1.67 85.00
C ASN A 3 0.40 -1.36 84.22
N ARG A 4 0.36 -1.40 82.89
CA ARG A 4 1.51 -1.04 82.04
C ARG A 4 1.65 0.49 82.02
N ARG A 5 2.62 1.02 82.79
CA ARG A 5 3.09 2.41 82.65
C ARG A 5 3.78 2.55 81.29
N ILE A 6 3.15 3.30 80.39
CA ILE A 6 3.75 3.74 79.13
C ILE A 6 4.78 4.82 79.48
N HIS A 7 6.05 4.62 79.09
CA HIS A 7 7.11 5.60 79.31
C HIS A 7 6.95 6.79 78.35
N PRO A 8 7.12 8.04 78.82
CA PRO A 8 6.94 9.23 77.98
C PRO A 8 7.90 9.28 76.78
N GLY A 9 9.07 8.64 76.89
CA GLY A 9 10.03 8.52 75.78
C GLY A 9 9.56 7.60 74.63
N THR A 10 8.72 6.60 74.91
CA THR A 10 8.20 5.69 73.88
C THR A 10 7.08 6.35 73.06
N LEU A 11 6.30 7.23 73.70
CA LEU A 11 5.29 8.04 73.01
C LEU A 11 5.96 9.10 72.11
N LEU A 12 7.05 9.73 72.59
CA LEU A 12 7.85 10.67 71.80
C LEU A 12 8.51 10.01 70.59
N LEU A 13 9.04 8.78 70.72
CA LEU A 13 9.64 8.05 69.60
C LEU A 13 8.61 7.61 68.56
N LEU A 14 7.41 7.19 68.99
CA LEU A 14 6.30 6.88 68.09
C LEU A 14 5.75 8.14 67.41
N MET A 15 5.66 9.27 68.11
CA MET A 15 5.30 10.56 67.51
C MET A 15 6.39 11.04 66.53
N PHE A 16 7.68 10.84 66.82
CA PHE A 16 8.78 11.17 65.91
C PHE A 16 8.79 10.26 64.67
N LEU A 17 8.49 8.97 64.82
CA LEU A 17 8.33 8.03 63.71
C LEU A 17 7.06 8.30 62.89
N CYS A 18 5.96 8.73 63.51
CA CYS A 18 4.76 9.19 62.80
C CYS A 18 5.00 10.53 62.06
N TYR A 19 5.77 11.47 62.65
CA TYR A 19 6.21 12.70 61.98
C TYR A 19 7.15 12.44 60.80
N PHE A 20 7.95 11.35 60.83
CA PHE A 20 8.77 10.91 59.70
C PHE A 20 7.99 10.11 58.64
N MET A 21 6.75 9.69 58.94
CA MET A 21 5.84 9.04 57.99
C MET A 21 4.79 10.00 57.41
N GLU A 22 4.83 11.28 57.75
CA GLU A 22 4.07 12.32 57.04
C GLU A 22 4.82 12.71 55.75
N ASP A 23 4.13 12.49 54.62
CA ASP A 23 4.37 13.02 53.29
C ASP A 23 5.53 12.46 52.43
N HIS A 24 5.42 11.17 52.10
CA HIS A 24 5.55 10.80 50.70
C HIS A 24 4.17 10.49 50.11
N ALA A 25 3.33 11.52 49.98
CA ALA A 25 2.22 11.46 49.06
C ALA A 25 2.82 11.19 47.68
N VAL A 26 2.75 9.93 47.21
CA VAL A 26 3.14 9.58 45.86
C VAL A 26 2.22 10.38 44.95
N GLN A 27 2.80 11.32 44.22
CA GLN A 27 2.05 12.23 43.36
C GLN A 27 1.44 11.41 42.23
N ALA A 28 0.17 11.07 42.41
CA ALA A 28 -0.62 10.32 41.46
C ALA A 28 -1.05 11.27 40.34
N GLY A 29 -0.71 10.93 39.11
CA GLY A 29 -1.05 11.70 37.92
C GLY A 29 -1.56 10.81 36.80
N ASN A 30 -1.67 11.39 35.61
CA ASN A 30 -2.25 10.75 34.44
C ASN A 30 -1.19 10.41 33.40
N CYS A 31 -1.23 9.19 32.87
CA CYS A 31 -0.31 8.70 31.85
C CYS A 31 -0.99 8.68 30.48
N TRP A 32 -0.29 9.17 29.46
CA TRP A 32 -0.82 9.46 28.13
C TRP A 32 0.01 8.79 27.05
N LEU A 33 -0.63 8.31 25.98
CA LEU A 33 0.08 7.62 24.91
C LEU A 33 0.87 8.56 23.99
N ARG A 34 0.50 9.84 23.88
CA ARG A 34 1.18 10.80 23.00
C ARG A 34 1.05 12.25 23.45
N GLN A 35 2.09 13.05 23.16
CA GLN A 35 2.00 14.50 23.11
C GLN A 35 1.63 14.95 21.69
N ALA A 36 0.55 15.72 21.56
CA ALA A 36 0.09 16.28 20.30
C ALA A 36 0.97 17.44 19.81
N ARG A 37 0.75 17.90 18.57
CA ARG A 37 1.54 18.98 17.96
C ARG A 37 1.43 20.31 18.72
N ASN A 38 0.30 20.54 19.39
CA ASN A 38 0.05 21.69 20.25
C ASN A 38 0.73 21.57 21.64
N GLY A 39 1.51 20.52 21.89
CA GLY A 39 2.20 20.29 23.15
C GLY A 39 1.34 19.67 24.25
N ARG A 40 0.04 19.41 24.01
CA ARG A 40 -0.88 18.82 24.99
C ARG A 40 -0.87 17.29 24.96
N CYS A 41 -1.20 16.69 26.09
CA CYS A 41 -1.26 15.24 26.25
C CYS A 41 -2.59 14.70 25.70
N GLN A 42 -2.52 13.59 24.96
CA GLN A 42 -3.69 12.97 24.34
C GLN A 42 -3.63 11.45 24.47
N VAL A 43 -4.83 10.84 24.43
CA VAL A 43 -5.07 9.40 24.54
C VAL A 43 -4.61 8.89 25.91
N LEU A 44 -5.50 9.06 26.89
CA LEU A 44 -5.30 8.57 28.26
C LEU A 44 -5.04 7.06 28.22
N TYR A 45 -3.97 6.63 28.88
CA TYR A 45 -3.58 5.23 28.99
C TYR A 45 -3.96 4.66 30.35
N LYS A 46 -3.58 5.37 31.43
CA LYS A 46 -3.83 4.99 32.82
C LYS A 46 -3.87 6.24 33.71
N THR A 47 -4.72 6.21 34.72
CA THR A 47 -4.80 7.19 35.82
C THR A 47 -4.02 6.68 37.02
N ASP A 48 -3.90 7.52 38.06
CA ASP A 48 -3.34 7.14 39.37
C ASP A 48 -1.91 6.58 39.30
N LEU A 49 -1.08 7.15 38.42
CA LEU A 49 0.31 6.73 38.25
C LEU A 49 1.29 7.84 38.57
N SER A 50 2.35 7.47 39.28
CA SER A 50 3.55 8.31 39.37
C SER A 50 4.19 8.50 37.99
N LYS A 51 4.98 9.56 37.86
CA LYS A 51 5.75 9.83 36.63
C LYS A 51 6.69 8.67 36.32
N GLU A 52 7.34 8.09 37.33
CA GLU A 52 8.28 6.99 37.21
C GLU A 52 7.58 5.73 36.68
N GLU A 53 6.39 5.43 37.17
CA GLU A 53 5.59 4.29 36.69
C GLU A 53 5.12 4.47 35.24
N CYS A 54 4.63 5.68 34.90
CA CYS A 54 4.23 5.99 33.53
C CYS A 54 5.42 5.92 32.55
N CYS A 55 6.58 6.43 32.97
CA CYS A 55 7.77 6.57 32.12
C CYS A 55 8.72 5.37 32.14
N ARG A 56 8.38 4.30 32.89
CA ARG A 56 9.16 3.05 32.98
C ARG A 56 9.36 2.36 31.64
N SER A 57 8.39 2.47 30.73
CA SER A 57 8.49 1.86 29.40
C SER A 57 9.48 2.62 28.48
N GLY A 58 10.08 1.89 27.53
CA GLY A 58 10.91 2.49 26.47
C GLY A 58 10.12 3.23 25.39
N ARG A 59 8.80 3.35 25.53
CA ARG A 59 7.92 3.90 24.49
C ARG A 59 8.13 5.40 24.32
N LEU A 60 8.55 5.79 23.12
CA LEU A 60 8.97 7.17 22.79
C LEU A 60 7.91 8.24 23.10
N THR A 61 6.64 8.01 22.75
CA THR A 61 5.63 9.07 22.77
C THR A 61 4.90 9.20 24.09
N THR A 62 5.14 8.29 25.04
CA THR A 62 4.47 8.31 26.34
C THR A 62 4.75 9.63 27.06
N SER A 63 3.72 10.21 27.66
CA SER A 63 3.79 11.50 28.35
C SER A 63 2.96 11.43 29.63
N TRP A 64 3.21 12.32 30.57
CA TRP A 64 2.60 12.33 31.90
C TRP A 64 2.12 13.73 32.25
N THR A 65 1.07 13.81 33.08
CA THR A 65 0.59 15.05 33.70
C THR A 65 0.39 14.84 35.18
N GLU A 66 0.77 15.82 35.98
CA GLU A 66 0.76 15.78 37.45
C GLU A 66 -0.63 15.88 38.06
N GLU A 67 -1.53 16.63 37.43
CA GLU A 67 -2.89 16.81 37.94
C GLU A 67 -3.70 15.52 37.80
N ASP A 68 -4.13 14.99 38.95
CA ASP A 68 -5.23 14.04 39.02
C ASP A 68 -6.56 14.79 39.06
N VAL A 69 -7.35 14.64 38.01
CA VAL A 69 -8.57 15.41 37.78
C VAL A 69 -9.71 14.47 37.47
N ASN A 70 -10.92 14.83 37.93
CA ASN A 70 -12.12 14.03 37.68
C ASN A 70 -12.43 13.88 36.18
N ASP A 71 -13.23 12.86 35.87
CA ASP A 71 -13.61 12.49 34.50
C ASP A 71 -14.21 13.66 33.70
N ASN A 72 -14.99 14.53 34.35
CA ASN A 72 -15.58 15.70 33.71
C ASN A 72 -14.51 16.70 33.21
N THR A 73 -13.45 16.86 33.99
CA THR A 73 -12.34 17.76 33.66
C THR A 73 -11.45 17.14 32.57
N LEU A 74 -11.15 15.85 32.66
CA LEU A 74 -10.46 15.10 31.60
C LEU A 74 -11.21 15.19 30.28
N PHE A 75 -12.53 14.97 30.32
CA PHE A 75 -13.40 15.12 29.16
C PHE A 75 -13.33 16.54 28.59
N LYS A 76 -13.45 17.56 29.44
CA LYS A 76 -13.38 18.96 29.01
C LYS A 76 -12.07 19.27 28.30
N TRP A 77 -10.94 18.80 28.83
CA TRP A 77 -9.63 19.00 28.22
C TRP A 77 -9.49 18.30 26.88
N MET A 78 -9.92 17.04 26.81
CA MET A 78 -9.78 16.21 25.61
C MET A 78 -10.65 16.72 24.46
N ILE A 79 -11.88 17.14 24.74
CA ILE A 79 -12.86 17.55 23.72
C ILE A 79 -12.74 19.02 23.36
N PHE A 80 -12.67 19.92 24.35
CA PHE A 80 -12.75 21.36 24.09
C PHE A 80 -11.39 22.05 24.03
N ASN A 81 -10.35 21.51 24.67
CA ASN A 81 -9.04 22.16 24.75
C ASN A 81 -7.94 21.45 23.94
N GLY A 82 -8.30 20.41 23.17
CA GLY A 82 -7.37 19.67 22.32
C GLY A 82 -6.31 18.85 23.08
N GLY A 83 -6.56 18.53 24.36
CA GLY A 83 -5.73 17.66 25.20
C GLY A 83 -5.46 18.22 26.60
N ALA A 84 -4.88 17.39 27.47
CA ALA A 84 -4.50 17.77 28.82
C ALA A 84 -3.33 18.78 28.80
N PRO A 85 -3.39 19.84 29.63
CA PRO A 85 -2.34 20.84 29.77
C PRO A 85 -1.11 20.26 30.50
N ASN A 86 -0.03 21.04 30.62
CA ASN A 86 1.16 20.72 31.41
C ASN A 86 1.75 19.32 31.09
N CYS A 87 1.74 18.96 29.82
CA CYS A 87 2.13 17.64 29.35
C CYS A 87 3.65 17.48 29.34
N ILE A 88 4.13 16.54 30.16
CA ILE A 88 5.56 16.25 30.34
C ILE A 88 5.90 14.98 29.54
N PRO A 89 6.71 15.06 28.48
CA PRO A 89 7.12 13.86 27.75
C PRO A 89 8.03 12.97 28.62
N CYS A 90 7.81 11.66 28.58
CA CYS A 90 8.65 10.72 29.34
C CYS A 90 10.08 10.57 28.78
N LYS A 91 10.29 10.99 27.53
CA LYS A 91 11.58 10.85 26.82
C LYS A 91 11.91 12.18 26.16
N GLU A 92 12.91 12.87 26.70
CA GLU A 92 13.45 14.12 26.15
C GLU A 92 14.66 13.89 25.24
N THR A 93 15.35 12.77 25.44
CA THR A 93 16.49 12.33 24.64
C THR A 93 16.21 10.96 24.02
N CYS A 94 17.17 10.42 23.26
CA CYS A 94 17.10 9.05 22.75
C CYS A 94 17.54 7.99 23.77
N GLU A 95 17.88 8.37 24.99
CA GLU A 95 18.27 7.45 26.04
C GLU A 95 17.07 6.59 26.48
N ASN A 96 17.28 5.28 26.57
CA ASN A 96 16.24 4.29 26.93
C ASN A 96 14.99 4.34 26.04
N VAL A 97 15.11 4.79 24.79
CA VAL A 97 14.04 4.75 23.79
C VAL A 97 14.10 3.44 23.01
N ASP A 98 13.03 2.66 23.07
CA ASP A 98 12.83 1.50 22.21
C ASP A 98 11.93 1.87 21.02
N CYS A 99 12.52 1.81 19.82
CA CYS A 99 11.83 2.09 18.57
C CYS A 99 11.27 0.85 17.88
N GLY A 100 11.53 -0.34 18.41
CA GLY A 100 11.23 -1.61 17.76
C GLY A 100 12.16 -1.93 16.57
N PRO A 101 11.92 -3.06 15.88
CA PRO A 101 12.78 -3.56 14.82
C PRO A 101 12.84 -2.62 13.61
N GLY A 102 14.02 -2.50 12.99
CA GLY A 102 14.23 -1.71 11.78
C GLY A 102 14.12 -0.20 11.95
N LYS A 103 14.08 0.29 13.21
CA LYS A 103 14.02 1.72 13.54
C LYS A 103 15.12 2.07 14.54
N LYS A 104 15.59 3.32 14.49
CA LYS A 104 16.56 3.88 15.44
C LYS A 104 16.08 5.25 15.93
N CYS A 105 16.38 5.59 17.17
CA CYS A 105 16.09 6.91 17.68
C CYS A 105 17.11 7.93 17.15
N LYS A 106 16.61 9.08 16.68
CA LYS A 106 17.43 10.25 16.34
C LYS A 106 16.77 11.52 16.85
N MET A 107 17.59 12.48 17.28
CA MET A 107 17.12 13.83 17.60
C MET A 107 16.77 14.58 16.33
N ASN A 108 15.61 15.22 16.30
CA ASN A 108 15.21 16.08 15.18
C ASN A 108 15.74 17.51 15.34
N LYS A 109 15.47 18.38 14.35
CA LYS A 109 15.88 19.80 14.35
C LYS A 109 15.31 20.64 15.52
N LYS A 110 14.34 20.12 16.27
CA LYS A 110 13.72 20.77 17.43
C LYS A 110 14.16 20.12 18.76
N ASN A 111 15.28 19.38 18.75
CA ASN A 111 15.77 18.60 19.89
C ASN A 111 14.72 17.69 20.53
N LYS A 112 13.81 17.11 19.73
CA LYS A 112 12.88 16.07 20.19
C LYS A 112 13.28 14.70 19.63
N PRO A 113 13.24 13.63 20.43
CA PRO A 113 13.58 12.29 19.99
C PRO A 113 12.53 11.76 19.00
N ARG A 114 12.98 11.08 17.94
CA ARG A 114 12.13 10.49 16.90
C ARG A 114 12.66 9.13 16.49
N CYS A 115 11.77 8.14 16.47
CA CYS A 115 12.06 6.85 15.84
C CYS A 115 11.98 7.00 14.33
N VAL A 116 13.11 6.78 13.65
CA VAL A 116 13.23 6.84 12.20
C VAL A 116 13.55 5.46 11.64
N CYS A 117 13.08 5.21 10.42
CA CYS A 117 13.38 3.97 9.70
C CYS A 117 14.87 3.84 9.41
N ALA A 118 15.45 2.75 9.89
CA ALA A 118 16.85 2.39 9.74
C ALA A 118 16.94 0.87 9.53
N PRO A 119 16.42 0.35 8.40
CA PRO A 119 16.55 -1.06 8.07
C PRO A 119 18.03 -1.43 7.92
N ASP A 120 18.37 -2.68 8.23
CA ASP A 120 19.69 -3.21 7.92
C ASP A 120 19.81 -3.43 6.40
N CYS A 121 20.85 -2.84 5.82
CA CYS A 121 21.13 -2.90 4.39
C CYS A 121 22.50 -3.52 4.08
N SER A 122 23.15 -4.11 5.09
CA SER A 122 24.53 -4.62 4.99
C SER A 122 24.61 -5.88 4.14
N ASN A 123 23.62 -6.77 4.25
CA ASN A 123 23.59 -8.07 3.57
C ASN A 123 22.89 -8.06 2.20
N ILE A 124 22.65 -6.87 1.63
CA ILE A 124 22.03 -6.72 0.31
C ILE A 124 23.12 -6.87 -0.75
N THR A 125 23.05 -7.95 -1.54
CA THR A 125 24.03 -8.24 -2.60
C THR A 125 23.75 -7.42 -3.87
N TRP A 126 22.49 -7.30 -4.27
CA TRP A 126 22.08 -6.54 -5.45
C TRP A 126 22.14 -5.03 -5.20
N LYS A 127 22.97 -4.31 -5.97
CA LYS A 127 23.16 -2.85 -5.81
C LYS A 127 22.35 -2.00 -6.79
N GLY A 128 21.76 -2.61 -7.81
CA GLY A 128 20.95 -1.94 -8.82
C GLY A 128 19.54 -1.59 -8.35
N PRO A 129 18.70 -1.04 -9.25
CA PRO A 129 17.30 -0.77 -8.97
C PRO A 129 16.50 -2.05 -8.75
N VAL A 130 15.35 -1.94 -8.09
CA VAL A 130 14.42 -3.05 -7.85
C VAL A 130 12.99 -2.62 -8.16
N CYS A 131 12.15 -3.55 -8.59
CA CYS A 131 10.73 -3.34 -8.76
C CYS A 131 9.99 -3.82 -7.51
N GLY A 132 9.23 -2.91 -6.88
CA GLY A 132 8.39 -3.22 -5.73
C GLY A 132 7.08 -3.88 -6.13
N LEU A 133 6.45 -4.61 -5.19
CA LEU A 133 5.10 -5.18 -5.37
C LEU A 133 4.03 -4.12 -5.65
N ASP A 134 4.28 -2.87 -5.28
CA ASP A 134 3.42 -1.71 -5.55
C ASP A 134 3.56 -1.17 -6.99
N GLY A 135 4.31 -1.87 -7.86
CA GLY A 135 4.55 -1.48 -9.25
C GLY A 135 5.53 -0.32 -9.41
N LYS A 136 6.20 0.13 -8.34
CA LYS A 136 7.15 1.25 -8.39
C LYS A 136 8.60 0.79 -8.45
N THR A 137 9.38 1.53 -9.21
CA THR A 137 10.83 1.35 -9.26
C THR A 137 11.49 2.06 -8.08
N TYR A 138 12.26 1.31 -7.31
CA TYR A 138 13.10 1.86 -6.26
C TYR A 138 14.56 1.85 -6.72
N ARG A 139 15.28 2.92 -6.40
CA ARG A 139 16.70 3.06 -6.78
C ARG A 139 17.60 1.91 -6.33
N ASN A 140 17.21 1.22 -5.25
CA ASN A 140 17.80 -0.02 -4.73
C ASN A 140 16.91 -0.61 -3.63
N GLU A 141 17.22 -1.85 -3.23
CA GLU A 141 16.47 -2.58 -2.20
C GLU A 141 16.45 -1.87 -0.83
N CYS A 142 17.55 -1.22 -0.42
CA CYS A 142 17.58 -0.47 0.83
C CYS A 142 16.59 0.72 0.82
N ALA A 143 16.38 1.35 -0.33
CA ALA A 143 15.37 2.40 -0.49
C ALA A 143 13.94 1.84 -0.36
N LEU A 144 13.69 0.66 -0.94
CA LEU A 144 12.42 -0.05 -0.78
C LEU A 144 12.16 -0.42 0.68
N LEU A 145 13.14 -1.00 1.39
CA LEU A 145 13.00 -1.35 2.82
C LEU A 145 12.71 -0.11 3.70
N LYS A 146 13.26 1.06 3.34
CA LYS A 146 12.94 2.33 4.01
C LYS A 146 11.50 2.77 3.74
N ALA A 147 11.01 2.62 2.51
CA ALA A 147 9.62 2.91 2.16
C ALA A 147 8.66 1.94 2.90
N ARG A 148 8.99 0.64 2.92
CA ARG A 148 8.27 -0.39 3.67
C ARG A 148 8.07 -0.03 5.13
N CYS A 149 9.15 0.38 5.80
CA CYS A 149 9.10 0.79 7.20
C CYS A 149 8.29 2.07 7.47
N LYS A 150 8.21 2.98 6.49
CA LYS A 150 7.53 4.27 6.66
C LYS A 150 6.03 4.18 6.42
N GLU A 151 5.61 3.52 5.35
CA GLU A 151 4.26 3.69 4.80
C GLU A 151 3.57 2.38 4.40
N GLN A 152 4.33 1.38 3.91
CA GLN A 152 3.74 0.19 3.30
C GLN A 152 4.32 -1.10 3.89
N PRO A 153 3.77 -1.64 4.98
CA PRO A 153 4.32 -2.81 5.67
C PRO A 153 4.49 -4.07 4.80
N GLU A 154 3.65 -4.23 3.78
CA GLU A 154 3.62 -5.39 2.85
C GLU A 154 4.50 -5.18 1.60
N LEU A 155 5.19 -4.05 1.49
CA LEU A 155 6.01 -3.74 0.31
C LEU A 155 7.25 -4.64 0.26
N GLU A 156 7.37 -5.43 -0.80
CA GLU A 156 8.53 -6.30 -1.05
C GLU A 156 9.06 -6.12 -2.47
N VAL A 157 10.27 -6.62 -2.72
CA VAL A 157 10.83 -6.71 -4.07
C VAL A 157 10.15 -7.87 -4.79
N GLN A 158 9.57 -7.62 -5.96
CA GLN A 158 9.05 -8.70 -6.81
C GLN A 158 10.05 -9.18 -7.86
N TYR A 159 10.93 -8.30 -8.36
CA TYR A 159 12.06 -8.67 -9.22
C TYR A 159 13.15 -7.58 -9.22
N GLN A 160 14.36 -7.98 -9.62
CA GLN A 160 15.51 -7.10 -9.76
C GLN A 160 15.43 -6.29 -11.06
N GLY A 161 15.91 -5.05 -11.03
CA GLY A 161 15.81 -4.10 -12.15
C GLY A 161 14.69 -3.08 -11.97
N LYS A 162 14.51 -2.22 -12.97
CA LYS A 162 13.37 -1.28 -13.02
C LYS A 162 12.08 -2.03 -13.35
N CYS A 163 10.93 -1.51 -12.89
CA CYS A 163 9.64 -2.06 -13.30
C CYS A 163 9.44 -1.90 -14.81
N LYS A 164 8.84 -2.91 -15.46
CA LYS A 164 8.64 -2.96 -16.91
C LYS A 164 7.16 -2.94 -17.29
N LYS A 165 6.90 -2.50 -18.52
CA LYS A 165 5.57 -2.44 -19.16
C LYS A 165 5.21 -3.68 -19.97
N THR A 166 6.05 -4.69 -20.00
CA THR A 166 5.72 -6.00 -20.58
C THR A 166 6.53 -7.07 -19.86
N CYS A 167 6.16 -8.33 -20.04
CA CYS A 167 6.96 -9.45 -19.56
C CYS A 167 8.21 -9.73 -20.41
N ARG A 168 8.49 -8.93 -21.44
CA ARG A 168 9.71 -9.06 -22.24
C ARG A 168 10.92 -8.71 -21.37
N ASP A 169 11.88 -9.62 -21.32
CA ASP A 169 13.11 -9.49 -20.54
C ASP A 169 12.87 -9.23 -19.04
N VAL A 170 11.77 -9.76 -18.49
CA VAL A 170 11.51 -9.81 -17.04
C VAL A 170 11.88 -11.21 -16.55
N LEU A 171 12.90 -11.28 -15.70
CA LEU A 171 13.34 -12.52 -15.07
C LEU A 171 12.75 -12.59 -13.66
N CYS A 172 11.71 -13.40 -13.49
CA CYS A 172 11.09 -13.60 -12.19
C CYS A 172 11.95 -14.50 -11.30
N PRO A 173 12.07 -14.17 -9.99
CA PRO A 173 12.84 -14.97 -9.06
C PRO A 173 12.16 -16.32 -8.75
N GLY A 174 12.96 -17.35 -8.52
CA GLY A 174 12.48 -18.67 -8.08
C GLY A 174 11.53 -19.33 -9.09
N SER A 175 10.34 -19.70 -8.63
CA SER A 175 9.29 -20.35 -9.42
C SER A 175 8.16 -19.40 -9.84
N SER A 176 8.34 -18.10 -9.62
CA SER A 176 7.36 -17.08 -10.01
C SER A 176 7.30 -16.93 -11.54
N THR A 177 6.12 -16.58 -12.03
CA THR A 177 5.81 -16.36 -13.44
C THR A 177 5.52 -14.88 -13.65
N CYS A 178 5.93 -14.34 -14.81
CA CYS A 178 5.60 -12.97 -15.16
C CYS A 178 4.16 -12.87 -15.69
N VAL A 179 3.41 -11.90 -15.18
CA VAL A 179 2.06 -11.53 -15.64
C VAL A 179 1.98 -10.02 -15.87
N VAL A 180 1.05 -9.56 -16.72
CA VAL A 180 0.75 -8.13 -16.87
C VAL A 180 -0.65 -7.76 -16.39
N ASP A 181 -0.80 -6.54 -15.87
CA ASP A 181 -2.10 -5.94 -15.54
C ASP A 181 -2.76 -5.25 -16.75
N GLN A 182 -3.93 -4.65 -16.55
CA GLN A 182 -4.69 -3.93 -17.58
C GLN A 182 -3.98 -2.68 -18.14
N THR A 183 -2.96 -2.17 -17.45
CA THR A 183 -2.10 -1.06 -17.91
C THR A 183 -0.72 -1.56 -18.39
N ASN A 184 -0.62 -2.86 -18.66
CA ASN A 184 0.56 -3.59 -19.06
C ASN A 184 1.73 -3.60 -18.05
N ASN A 185 1.56 -3.19 -16.79
CA ASN A 185 2.67 -3.30 -15.84
C ASN A 185 2.98 -4.78 -15.56
N ALA A 186 4.26 -5.14 -15.57
CA ALA A 186 4.72 -6.51 -15.36
C ALA A 186 4.91 -6.83 -13.88
N TYR A 187 4.41 -7.98 -13.46
CA TYR A 187 4.52 -8.50 -12.10
C TYR A 187 5.04 -9.93 -12.07
N CYS A 188 5.82 -10.27 -11.04
CA CYS A 188 6.24 -11.63 -10.78
C CYS A 188 5.37 -12.25 -9.69
N VAL A 189 4.59 -13.27 -10.05
CA VAL A 189 3.60 -13.89 -9.18
C VAL A 189 3.75 -15.41 -9.14
N THR A 190 3.30 -16.05 -8.07
CA THR A 190 3.27 -17.51 -8.00
C THR A 190 1.91 -18.02 -8.48
N CYS A 191 1.88 -18.66 -9.65
CA CYS A 191 0.66 -19.24 -10.18
C CYS A 191 0.22 -20.47 -9.36
N ASN A 192 -1.06 -20.54 -8.99
CA ASN A 192 -1.62 -21.77 -8.45
C ASN A 192 -1.68 -22.85 -9.55
N ARG A 193 -0.92 -23.94 -9.38
CA ARG A 193 -0.86 -25.05 -10.34
C ARG A 193 -1.80 -26.20 -10.00
N ILE A 194 -2.34 -26.23 -8.80
CA ILE A 194 -3.20 -27.31 -8.29
C ILE A 194 -4.63 -26.78 -8.20
N CYS A 195 -5.52 -27.40 -8.94
CA CYS A 195 -6.95 -27.09 -8.91
C CYS A 195 -7.73 -28.32 -8.46
N PRO A 196 -8.78 -28.15 -7.64
CA PRO A 196 -9.68 -29.24 -7.33
C PRO A 196 -10.45 -29.66 -8.59
N GLU A 197 -10.75 -30.95 -8.67
CA GLU A 197 -11.61 -31.51 -9.72
C GLU A 197 -13.02 -30.91 -9.61
N PRO A 198 -13.69 -30.66 -10.76
CA PRO A 198 -15.02 -30.07 -10.76
C PRO A 198 -16.05 -31.03 -10.15
N THR A 199 -16.95 -30.49 -9.34
CA THR A 199 -18.01 -31.28 -8.67
C THR A 199 -19.34 -31.25 -9.42
N SER A 200 -19.53 -30.30 -10.35
CA SER A 200 -20.73 -30.20 -11.17
C SER A 200 -20.43 -29.67 -12.59
N PRO A 201 -21.27 -30.03 -13.59
CA PRO A 201 -21.16 -29.48 -14.95
C PRO A 201 -21.36 -27.95 -15.05
N GLU A 202 -21.97 -27.33 -14.06
CA GLU A 202 -22.23 -25.88 -14.01
C GLU A 202 -20.96 -25.06 -13.75
N GLN A 203 -19.88 -25.70 -13.26
CA GLN A 203 -18.60 -25.05 -12.99
C GLN A 203 -17.76 -24.79 -14.25
N TYR A 204 -18.11 -25.43 -15.37
CA TYR A 204 -17.37 -25.25 -16.62
C TYR A 204 -17.49 -23.81 -17.12
N LEU A 205 -16.43 -23.32 -17.76
CA LEU A 205 -16.36 -21.96 -18.30
C LEU A 205 -15.80 -21.99 -19.71
N CYS A 206 -16.31 -21.12 -20.59
CA CYS A 206 -15.71 -20.87 -21.88
C CYS A 206 -14.83 -19.62 -21.80
N GLY A 207 -13.53 -19.75 -22.10
CA GLY A 207 -12.63 -18.60 -22.20
C GLY A 207 -12.80 -17.86 -23.53
N ASN A 208 -12.38 -16.59 -23.58
CA ASN A 208 -12.35 -15.83 -24.85
C ASN A 208 -11.35 -16.42 -25.87
N ASP A 209 -10.44 -17.28 -25.42
CA ASP A 209 -9.57 -18.10 -26.25
C ASP A 209 -10.28 -19.31 -26.88
N GLY A 210 -11.57 -19.53 -26.60
CA GLY A 210 -12.37 -20.63 -27.13
C GLY A 210 -12.09 -21.97 -26.46
N ILE A 211 -11.37 -21.97 -25.34
CA ILE A 211 -11.06 -23.18 -24.58
C ILE A 211 -12.09 -23.36 -23.46
N THR A 212 -12.57 -24.59 -23.31
CA THR A 212 -13.42 -24.98 -22.18
C THR A 212 -12.56 -25.29 -20.98
N TYR A 213 -12.75 -24.53 -19.90
CA TYR A 213 -12.10 -24.71 -18.62
C TYR A 213 -13.01 -25.44 -17.65
N ALA A 214 -12.47 -26.42 -16.93
CA ALA A 214 -13.24 -27.23 -15.98
C ALA A 214 -13.77 -26.42 -14.78
N SER A 215 -13.09 -25.34 -14.41
CA SER A 215 -13.53 -24.42 -13.34
C SER A 215 -12.83 -23.06 -13.44
N ALA A 216 -13.27 -22.09 -12.63
CA ALA A 216 -12.60 -20.80 -12.48
C ALA A 216 -11.12 -20.93 -12.06
N CYS A 217 -10.77 -21.96 -11.27
CA CYS A 217 -9.37 -22.23 -10.93
C CYS A 217 -8.54 -22.56 -12.18
N HIS A 218 -9.08 -23.41 -13.05
CA HIS A 218 -8.40 -23.81 -14.28
C HIS A 218 -8.22 -22.65 -15.26
N LEU A 219 -9.23 -21.78 -15.41
CA LEU A 219 -9.12 -20.55 -16.21
C LEU A 219 -8.06 -19.59 -15.64
N ARG A 220 -8.04 -19.38 -14.32
CA ARG A 220 -7.04 -18.51 -13.65
C ARG A 220 -5.62 -19.10 -13.76
N LYS A 221 -5.48 -20.41 -13.61
CA LYS A 221 -4.21 -21.13 -13.81
C LYS A 221 -3.69 -20.89 -15.23
N ALA A 222 -4.51 -21.10 -16.25
CA ALA A 222 -4.12 -20.87 -17.63
C ALA A 222 -3.79 -19.39 -17.90
N THR A 223 -4.59 -18.46 -17.39
CA THR A 223 -4.35 -17.01 -17.47
C THR A 223 -2.99 -16.63 -16.88
N CYS A 224 -2.68 -17.14 -15.69
CA CYS A 224 -1.41 -16.87 -15.00
C CYS A 224 -0.22 -17.46 -15.76
N LEU A 225 -0.34 -18.69 -16.27
CA LEU A 225 0.72 -19.33 -17.05
C LEU A 225 0.92 -18.67 -18.43
N LEU A 226 -0.12 -18.08 -19.00
CA LEU A 226 -0.05 -17.31 -20.24
C LEU A 226 0.64 -15.94 -20.04
N GLY A 227 0.58 -15.38 -18.82
CA GLY A 227 1.15 -14.07 -18.50
C GLY A 227 0.27 -12.89 -18.84
N ARG A 228 -0.96 -13.10 -19.31
CA ARG A 228 -1.94 -12.04 -19.62
C ARG A 228 -3.37 -12.54 -19.51
N SER A 229 -4.31 -11.62 -19.37
CA SER A 229 -5.75 -11.91 -19.30
C SER A 229 -6.26 -12.68 -20.51
N ILE A 230 -6.84 -13.87 -20.28
CA ILE A 230 -7.66 -14.59 -21.26
C ILE A 230 -9.08 -14.02 -21.24
N GLY A 231 -9.64 -13.87 -20.05
CA GLY A 231 -11.01 -13.41 -19.84
C GLY A 231 -12.07 -14.50 -20.07
N LEU A 232 -13.18 -14.37 -19.34
CA LEU A 232 -14.34 -15.25 -19.48
C LEU A 232 -15.18 -14.79 -20.67
N ALA A 233 -15.52 -15.72 -21.57
CA ALA A 233 -16.51 -15.48 -22.61
C ALA A 233 -17.91 -15.68 -22.04
N TYR A 234 -18.22 -16.88 -21.54
CA TYR A 234 -19.51 -17.21 -20.92
C TYR A 234 -19.41 -18.43 -20.01
N GLU A 235 -20.40 -18.61 -19.14
CA GLU A 235 -20.53 -19.77 -18.26
C GLU A 235 -20.95 -21.01 -19.06
N GLY A 236 -20.46 -22.19 -18.66
CA GLY A 236 -20.67 -23.46 -19.37
C GLY A 236 -19.52 -23.83 -20.32
N LYS A 237 -19.72 -24.91 -21.09
CA LYS A 237 -18.74 -25.37 -22.08
C LYS A 237 -18.77 -24.48 -23.32
N CYS A 238 -17.63 -24.32 -23.99
CA CYS A 238 -17.60 -23.64 -25.28
C CYS A 238 -18.43 -24.39 -26.32
N ILE A 239 -19.20 -23.63 -27.10
CA ILE A 239 -19.97 -24.11 -28.24
C ILE A 239 -19.42 -23.50 -29.53
N LYS A 240 -19.62 -24.21 -30.65
CA LYS A 240 -19.29 -23.70 -32.00
C LYS A 240 -20.40 -22.79 -32.52
N ALA A 241 -20.63 -21.69 -31.81
CA ALA A 241 -21.61 -20.67 -32.18
C ALA A 241 -21.24 -20.02 -33.52
N LYS A 242 -22.26 -19.66 -34.31
CA LYS A 242 -22.14 -18.88 -35.55
C LYS A 242 -22.57 -17.43 -35.35
N SER A 243 -23.40 -17.17 -34.35
CA SER A 243 -23.85 -15.84 -33.95
C SER A 243 -24.17 -15.80 -32.45
N CYS A 244 -24.54 -14.63 -31.94
CA CYS A 244 -25.02 -14.50 -30.56
C CYS A 244 -26.34 -15.22 -30.28
N GLU A 245 -27.09 -15.65 -31.31
CA GLU A 245 -28.34 -16.41 -31.14
C GLU A 245 -28.10 -17.80 -30.54
N ASP A 246 -26.91 -18.36 -30.78
CA ASP A 246 -26.51 -19.67 -30.24
C ASP A 246 -26.06 -19.60 -28.77
N ILE A 247 -25.75 -18.39 -28.26
CA ILE A 247 -25.12 -18.20 -26.95
C ILE A 247 -26.16 -17.72 -25.94
N GLN A 248 -26.41 -18.53 -24.92
CA GLN A 248 -27.29 -18.17 -23.80
C GLN A 248 -26.49 -17.51 -22.68
N CYS A 249 -26.71 -16.21 -22.50
CA CYS A 249 -26.11 -15.46 -21.40
C CYS A 249 -26.96 -15.56 -20.12
N SER A 250 -26.28 -15.69 -18.97
CA SER A 250 -26.91 -15.61 -17.64
C SER A 250 -27.61 -14.26 -17.43
N ALA A 251 -28.55 -14.20 -16.49
CA ALA A 251 -29.37 -13.01 -16.22
C ALA A 251 -28.53 -11.73 -16.06
N GLY A 252 -28.96 -10.65 -16.72
CA GLY A 252 -28.29 -9.35 -16.69
C GLY A 252 -27.11 -9.19 -17.67
N LYS A 253 -26.69 -10.27 -18.36
CA LYS A 253 -25.63 -10.20 -19.38
C LYS A 253 -26.22 -10.22 -20.79
N LYS A 254 -25.60 -9.49 -21.73
CA LYS A 254 -25.90 -9.54 -23.16
C LYS A 254 -24.74 -10.15 -23.93
N CYS A 255 -25.04 -10.84 -25.03
CA CYS A 255 -24.02 -11.37 -25.92
C CYS A 255 -23.47 -10.25 -26.82
N LEU A 256 -22.15 -10.15 -26.89
CA LEU A 256 -21.39 -9.29 -27.81
C LEU A 256 -20.60 -10.19 -28.77
N TRP A 257 -20.79 -9.99 -30.06
CA TRP A 257 -20.10 -10.78 -31.09
C TRP A 257 -18.80 -10.11 -31.54
N ASP A 258 -17.70 -10.87 -31.51
CA ASP A 258 -16.42 -10.45 -32.08
C ASP A 258 -16.27 -11.01 -33.50
N PHE A 259 -16.39 -10.12 -34.49
CA PHE A 259 -16.23 -10.46 -35.91
C PHE A 259 -14.79 -10.78 -36.32
N LYS A 260 -13.78 -10.33 -35.57
CA LYS A 260 -12.37 -10.59 -35.91
C LYS A 260 -12.01 -12.06 -35.65
N VAL A 261 -12.52 -12.62 -34.55
CA VAL A 261 -12.24 -14.02 -34.16
C VAL A 261 -13.42 -14.97 -34.40
N GLY A 262 -14.60 -14.45 -34.74
CA GLY A 262 -15.81 -15.25 -34.97
C GLY A 262 -16.34 -15.92 -33.70
N ARG A 263 -16.36 -15.21 -32.56
CA ARG A 263 -16.83 -15.74 -31.27
C ARG A 263 -17.63 -14.70 -30.51
N GLY A 264 -18.61 -15.15 -29.72
CA GLY A 264 -19.38 -14.29 -28.83
C GLY A 264 -18.91 -14.37 -27.37
N ARG A 265 -19.17 -13.30 -26.63
CA ARG A 265 -18.96 -13.22 -25.17
C ARG A 265 -20.15 -12.57 -24.49
N CYS A 266 -20.47 -13.02 -23.27
CA CYS A 266 -21.48 -12.43 -22.42
C CYS A 266 -20.86 -11.34 -21.54
N ALA A 267 -21.32 -10.10 -21.71
CA ALA A 267 -20.89 -8.95 -20.92
C ALA A 267 -22.04 -8.38 -20.10
N LEU A 268 -21.73 -7.77 -18.96
CA LEU A 268 -22.67 -6.93 -18.23
C LEU A 268 -22.87 -5.63 -18.99
N CYS A 269 -24.12 -5.19 -19.11
CA CYS A 269 -24.54 -4.03 -19.89
C CYS A 269 -25.45 -3.11 -19.07
N ASP A 270 -25.15 -2.98 -17.78
CA ASP A 270 -25.91 -2.23 -16.78
C ASP A 270 -25.15 -1.00 -16.24
N GLU A 271 -23.94 -0.74 -16.73
CA GLU A 271 -23.17 0.45 -16.34
C GLU A 271 -23.84 1.74 -16.86
N LEU A 272 -24.07 2.69 -15.94
CA LEU A 272 -24.49 4.04 -16.27
C LEU A 272 -23.25 4.92 -16.48
N CYS A 273 -23.15 5.53 -17.66
CA CYS A 273 -22.00 6.38 -17.99
C CYS A 273 -22.19 7.83 -17.48
N PRO A 274 -21.27 8.35 -16.65
CA PRO A 274 -21.29 9.76 -16.27
C PRO A 274 -20.91 10.66 -17.45
N GLU A 275 -21.20 11.97 -17.36
CA GLU A 275 -20.73 12.95 -18.33
C GLU A 275 -19.19 12.92 -18.41
N SER A 276 -18.67 12.73 -19.62
CA SER A 276 -17.24 12.55 -19.89
C SER A 276 -16.61 13.84 -20.41
N LYS A 277 -15.31 14.01 -20.13
CA LYS A 277 -14.52 15.14 -20.65
C LYS A 277 -13.96 14.80 -22.04
N SER A 278 -13.61 15.82 -22.82
CA SER A 278 -13.00 15.65 -24.16
C SER A 278 -11.74 14.79 -24.15
N ASP A 279 -10.96 14.84 -23.07
CA ASP A 279 -9.65 14.19 -22.96
C ASP A 279 -9.77 12.68 -22.66
N GLU A 280 -11.00 12.20 -22.42
CA GLU A 280 -11.31 10.78 -22.15
C GLU A 280 -11.75 10.04 -23.42
N ALA A 281 -11.79 10.73 -24.56
CA ALA A 281 -12.19 10.14 -25.83
C ALA A 281 -11.30 8.95 -26.22
N VAL A 282 -11.90 7.96 -26.89
CA VAL A 282 -11.20 6.76 -27.36
C VAL A 282 -11.56 6.45 -28.80
N CYS A 283 -10.59 5.93 -29.55
CA CYS A 283 -10.85 5.31 -30.83
C CYS A 283 -11.08 3.81 -30.62
N ALA A 284 -12.25 3.32 -31.02
CA ALA A 284 -12.62 1.92 -30.86
C ALA A 284 -12.19 1.06 -32.06
N SER A 285 -12.37 -0.26 -31.92
CA SER A 285 -12.00 -1.26 -32.92
C SER A 285 -12.77 -1.19 -34.24
N ASP A 286 -13.90 -0.50 -34.27
CA ASP A 286 -14.70 -0.19 -35.46
C ASP A 286 -14.22 1.10 -36.17
N ASN A 287 -13.16 1.74 -35.65
CA ASN A 287 -12.64 3.04 -36.08
C ASN A 287 -13.63 4.20 -35.85
N THR A 288 -14.54 4.07 -34.89
CA THR A 288 -15.39 5.16 -34.42
C THR A 288 -14.78 5.81 -33.18
N THR A 289 -14.82 7.14 -33.11
CA THR A 289 -14.43 7.89 -31.91
C THR A 289 -15.61 7.94 -30.94
N TYR A 290 -15.40 7.44 -29.73
CA TYR A 290 -16.37 7.53 -28.64
C TYR A 290 -15.91 8.57 -27.60
N PRO A 291 -16.85 9.28 -26.94
CA PRO A 291 -16.49 10.31 -25.97
C PRO A 291 -15.81 9.75 -24.71
N SER A 292 -16.01 8.46 -24.41
CA SER A 292 -15.29 7.73 -23.37
C SER A 292 -15.30 6.23 -23.63
N GLU A 293 -14.44 5.49 -22.94
CA GLU A 293 -14.47 4.02 -22.93
C GLU A 293 -15.84 3.48 -22.43
N CYS A 294 -16.50 4.19 -21.51
CA CYS A 294 -17.84 3.82 -21.04
C CYS A 294 -18.87 3.91 -22.17
N ALA A 295 -18.92 5.06 -22.88
CA ALA A 295 -19.83 5.25 -24.00
C ALA A 295 -19.59 4.24 -25.13
N MET A 296 -18.32 3.84 -25.35
CA MET A 296 -17.97 2.76 -26.27
C MET A 296 -18.59 1.42 -25.83
N LYS A 297 -18.50 1.07 -24.54
CA LYS A 297 -19.10 -0.16 -23.99
C LYS A 297 -20.63 -0.14 -24.06
N GLU A 298 -21.26 1.00 -23.80
CA GLU A 298 -22.71 1.18 -23.94
C GLU A 298 -23.16 0.95 -25.39
N ALA A 299 -22.41 1.51 -26.36
CA ALA A 299 -22.67 1.29 -27.78
C ALA A 299 -22.48 -0.18 -28.19
N ALA A 300 -21.38 -0.81 -27.74
CA ALA A 300 -21.13 -2.24 -27.94
C ALA A 300 -22.32 -3.09 -27.46
N CYS A 301 -22.80 -2.81 -26.24
CA CYS A 301 -23.96 -3.44 -25.62
C CYS A 301 -25.28 -3.20 -26.37
N SER A 302 -25.44 -2.03 -26.99
CA SER A 302 -26.64 -1.68 -27.76
C SER A 302 -26.66 -2.36 -29.12
N MET A 303 -25.48 -2.51 -29.74
CA MET A 303 -25.31 -3.13 -31.06
C MET A 303 -25.17 -4.66 -31.01
N GLY A 304 -24.81 -5.23 -29.85
CA GLY A 304 -24.48 -6.65 -29.73
C GLY A 304 -23.14 -7.01 -30.40
N VAL A 305 -22.23 -6.04 -30.53
CA VAL A 305 -20.94 -6.18 -31.19
C VAL A 305 -19.83 -5.87 -30.20
N LEU A 306 -18.78 -6.68 -30.14
CA LEU A 306 -17.64 -6.41 -29.28
C LEU A 306 -16.83 -5.23 -29.83
N LEU A 307 -16.69 -4.19 -29.01
CA LEU A 307 -15.80 -3.07 -29.26
C LEU A 307 -14.69 -3.04 -28.21
N GLU A 308 -13.45 -2.86 -28.67
CA GLU A 308 -12.28 -2.68 -27.82
C GLU A 308 -11.58 -1.36 -28.14
N VAL A 309 -10.92 -0.77 -27.14
CA VAL A 309 -10.12 0.45 -27.35
C VAL A 309 -8.92 0.11 -28.24
N LYS A 310 -8.80 0.81 -29.36
CA LYS A 310 -7.65 0.74 -30.27
C LYS A 310 -6.53 1.66 -29.80
N HIS A 311 -6.87 2.90 -29.46
CA HIS A 311 -5.99 3.87 -28.82
C HIS A 311 -6.81 4.97 -28.12
N SER A 312 -6.17 5.70 -27.22
CA SER A 312 -6.73 6.91 -26.61
C SER A 312 -6.82 8.06 -27.63
N GLY A 313 -7.76 8.98 -27.44
CA GLY A 313 -8.01 10.11 -28.34
C GLY A 313 -8.93 9.78 -29.51
N SER A 314 -9.06 10.72 -30.45
CA SER A 314 -9.89 10.55 -31.65
C SER A 314 -9.22 9.65 -32.68
N CYS A 315 -9.99 8.87 -33.43
CA CYS A 315 -9.49 8.06 -34.55
C CYS A 315 -8.81 8.89 -35.66
N ASN A 316 -9.09 10.20 -35.73
CA ASN A 316 -8.47 11.11 -36.69
C ASN A 316 -7.14 11.69 -36.19
N SER A 317 -6.83 11.51 -34.90
CA SER A 317 -5.53 11.85 -34.34
C SER A 317 -4.53 10.82 -34.84
N ILE A 318 -3.66 11.20 -35.77
CA ILE A 318 -2.53 10.36 -36.20
C ILE A 318 -1.61 10.24 -34.98
N ASN A 319 -1.36 9.03 -34.50
CA ASN A 319 -0.35 8.79 -33.47
C ASN A 319 1.02 9.19 -34.05
N GLU A 320 1.60 10.29 -33.58
CA GLU A 320 3.05 10.39 -33.49
C GLU A 320 3.48 9.29 -32.51
N GLU A 321 3.94 8.16 -33.05
CA GLU A 321 4.77 7.25 -32.24
C GLU A 321 5.96 8.08 -31.76
N PRO A 322 6.30 8.07 -30.46
CA PRO A 322 7.54 8.69 -30.03
C PRO A 322 8.67 7.89 -30.69
N GLU A 323 9.36 8.52 -31.63
CA GLU A 323 10.69 8.10 -32.03
C GLU A 323 11.50 7.98 -30.74
N ASP A 324 12.08 6.80 -30.52
CA ASP A 324 13.02 6.58 -29.44
C ASP A 324 14.10 7.66 -29.56
N GLU A 325 14.14 8.60 -28.61
CA GLU A 325 15.28 9.49 -28.44
C GLU A 325 16.47 8.59 -28.05
N GLU A 326 17.20 8.10 -29.06
CA GLU A 326 18.59 7.71 -28.89
C GLU A 326 19.34 8.96 -28.41
N GLU A 327 19.59 9.03 -27.10
CA GLU A 327 20.56 9.97 -26.53
C GLU A 327 21.94 9.60 -27.07
N ASP A 328 22.29 10.15 -28.25
CA ASP A 328 23.64 10.21 -28.75
C ASP A 328 24.46 11.13 -27.82
N GLU A 329 25.17 10.54 -26.84
CA GLU A 329 26.26 11.19 -26.11
C GLU A 329 27.47 11.39 -27.02
N ASP A 330 27.41 12.37 -27.93
CA ASP A 330 28.60 12.94 -28.56
C ASP A 330 29.05 14.20 -27.80
N GLN A 331 29.78 14.00 -26.70
CA GLN A 331 30.62 15.06 -26.12
C GLN A 331 32.02 14.99 -26.72
N ASP A 332 32.19 15.86 -27.71
CA ASP A 332 33.43 16.31 -28.30
C ASP A 332 34.47 16.71 -27.22
N TYR A 333 35.48 15.86 -27.06
CA TYR A 333 36.71 16.17 -26.32
C TYR A 333 37.85 16.34 -27.33
N SER A 334 37.92 17.50 -27.97
CA SER A 334 39.10 17.92 -28.72
C SER A 334 39.95 18.87 -27.85
N PHE A 335 41.01 18.31 -27.27
CA PHE A 335 42.12 19.08 -26.71
C PHE A 335 42.98 19.66 -27.85
N PRO A 336 43.41 20.94 -27.79
CA PRO A 336 44.25 21.53 -28.82
C PRO A 336 45.69 21.00 -28.71
N ILE A 337 46.16 20.36 -29.79
CA ILE A 337 47.58 20.09 -30.02
C ILE A 337 48.27 21.42 -30.35
N SER A 338 49.24 21.80 -29.52
CA SER A 338 50.19 22.85 -29.85
C SER A 338 51.25 22.33 -30.84
N SER A 339 51.48 23.07 -31.91
CA SER A 339 52.75 23.11 -32.65
C SER A 339 52.84 24.49 -33.31
N ILE A 340 53.68 25.39 -32.75
CA ILE A 340 55.02 25.73 -33.28
C ILE A 340 54.93 26.60 -34.56
N LEU A 341 55.12 27.91 -34.39
CA LEU A 341 56.20 28.75 -34.95
C LEU A 341 55.80 30.23 -34.95
N GLU A 342 56.76 31.07 -34.55
CA GLU A 342 57.09 32.40 -35.09
C GLU A 342 57.29 33.53 -34.04
N TRP A 343 58.59 33.82 -33.83
CA TRP A 343 59.29 35.03 -33.36
C TRP A 343 59.48 35.23 -31.85
#